data_AF-I3DCE5-F1
#
_entry.id   AF-I3DCE5-F1
#
_cell.length_a   1.000
_cell.length_b   1.000
_cell.length_c   1.000
_cell.angle_alpha   90.00
_cell.angle_beta   90.00
_cell.angle_gamma   90.00
#
_symmetry.space_group_name_H-M   'P 1'
#
loop_
_entity.id
_entity.type
_entity.pdbx_description
1 polymer ?
#
loop_
_entity_poly.entity_id
_entity_poly.type
_entity_poly.pdbx_seq_one_letter_code
_entity_poly.pdbx_strand_id
1 'polypeptide(L)'
;MSVSTNLKQKHEYKGIGLPFSLFHFMKFRKLGYLFSIIVIFLSLFSIFTKGFNWGLDFTGGVIIDTHFSQPADLEQVRSTLKNHGIESALVQTTGSSNDVAIRLPASASDSNIGNNIKDMMTALDKDIQIRAVEFVGPNVGEELTQGAIYATLATLIMLLAYVGMRFEWRLGLGGILALAHDVIVTIGVFSFLQIEIDLTFVAAILTVVGYSLNDSIVVFDRVRENFRKIRRLRSEEIINISLTQTLSRTLMTSITTLFVVFSLLFFGGPSIYSFSLALLIGIGFGTYSSIFVAIALAFDFRLDREHMLIKVVEKEEFQEGL
;
A
#
# COMPACT_ATOMS: atom_id res chain seq x y z
N MET A 1 10.71 52.78 2.11
CA MET A 1 10.87 52.09 3.41
C MET A 1 9.77 51.05 3.49
N SER A 2 10.14 49.77 3.33
CA SER A 2 9.26 48.71 2.84
C SER A 2 8.19 48.29 3.83
N VAL A 3 6.96 48.31 3.34
CA VAL A 3 5.80 47.59 3.86
C VAL A 3 6.09 46.08 3.78
N SER A 4 6.59 45.47 4.85
CA SER A 4 6.55 44.03 5.05
C SER A 4 5.44 43.69 6.03
N THR A 5 4.30 43.48 5.40
CA THR A 5 2.99 43.12 5.93
C THR A 5 3.04 41.99 6.95
N ASN A 6 2.40 42.28 8.07
CA ASN A 6 2.11 41.43 9.21
C ASN A 6 1.10 40.33 8.82
N LEU A 7 1.57 39.23 8.21
CA LEU A 7 0.71 38.13 7.72
C LEU A 7 0.89 36.80 8.48
N LYS A 8 1.67 36.72 9.56
CA LYS A 8 2.05 35.42 10.16
C LYS A 8 1.54 35.23 11.59
N GLN A 9 0.24 35.00 11.72
CA GLN A 9 -0.41 33.98 12.60
C GLN A 9 -1.92 34.24 12.63
N LYS A 10 -2.64 33.85 11.57
CA LYS A 10 -4.11 34.00 11.52
C LYS A 10 -4.84 32.95 12.38
N HIS A 11 -4.13 31.94 12.85
CA HIS A 11 -4.68 30.83 13.63
C HIS A 11 -3.77 30.54 14.83
N GLU A 12 -4.23 30.91 16.01
CA GLU A 12 -3.55 30.67 17.29
C GLU A 12 -4.49 29.86 18.19
N TYR A 13 -3.96 28.83 18.86
CA TYR A 13 -4.70 28.05 19.85
C TYR A 13 -3.93 28.03 21.16
N LYS A 14 -4.50 28.65 22.20
CA LYS A 14 -3.92 28.70 23.56
C LYS A 14 -2.43 29.11 23.58
N GLY A 15 -2.05 30.16 22.85
CA GLY A 15 -0.64 30.63 22.82
C GLY A 15 0.24 29.96 21.76
N ILE A 16 -0.31 29.06 20.93
CA ILE A 16 0.45 28.27 19.96
C ILE A 16 -0.02 28.63 18.55
N GLY A 17 0.89 29.19 17.75
CA GLY A 17 0.66 29.45 16.33
C GLY A 17 0.50 28.16 15.52
N LEU A 18 -0.54 28.10 14.69
CA LEU A 18 -0.85 26.99 13.80
C LEU A 18 -0.89 27.47 12.35
N PRO A 19 -0.55 26.59 11.39
CA PRO A 19 -0.68 26.92 9.97
C PRO A 19 -2.15 27.07 9.54
N PHE A 20 -3.07 26.36 10.21
CA PHE A 20 -4.52 26.38 9.97
C PHE A 20 -5.31 26.39 11.29
N SER A 21 -6.63 26.54 11.22
CA SER A 21 -7.51 26.34 12.37
C SER A 21 -7.33 24.94 12.98
N LEU A 22 -7.29 24.84 14.30
CA LEU A 22 -7.11 23.56 15.02
C LEU A 22 -8.23 22.58 14.66
N PHE A 23 -7.87 21.48 14.00
CA PHE A 23 -8.79 20.39 13.74
C PHE A 23 -8.68 19.32 14.84
N HIS A 24 -9.83 18.85 15.33
CA HIS A 24 -9.89 17.94 16.47
C HIS A 24 -9.97 16.48 15.99
N PHE A 25 -8.91 16.00 15.34
CA PHE A 25 -8.80 14.63 14.79
C PHE A 25 -9.19 13.56 15.81
N MET A 26 -8.74 13.70 17.06
CA MET A 26 -8.96 12.72 18.11
C MET A 26 -10.44 12.52 18.51
N LYS A 27 -11.31 13.49 18.20
CA LYS A 27 -12.77 13.33 18.39
C LYS A 27 -13.35 12.32 17.40
N PHE A 28 -12.79 12.22 16.20
CA PHE A 28 -13.25 11.34 15.13
C PHE A 28 -12.54 9.98 15.13
N ARG A 29 -11.63 9.70 16.08
CA ARG A 29 -10.85 8.46 16.08
C ARG A 29 -11.69 7.19 16.06
N LYS A 30 -12.81 7.18 16.80
CA LYS A 30 -13.72 6.02 16.84
C LYS A 30 -14.40 5.76 15.50
N LEU A 31 -14.73 6.83 14.77
CA LEU A 31 -15.26 6.73 13.41
C LEU A 31 -14.19 6.18 12.45
N GLY A 32 -12.95 6.66 12.60
CA GLY A 32 -11.81 6.11 11.87
C GLY A 32 -11.60 4.62 12.12
N TYR A 33 -11.61 4.19 13.38
CA TYR A 33 -11.52 2.75 13.70
C TYR A 33 -12.66 1.94 13.11
N LEU A 34 -13.89 2.43 13.21
CA LEU A 34 -15.03 1.74 12.62
C LEU A 34 -14.83 1.55 11.10
N PHE A 35 -14.41 2.61 10.40
CA PHE A 35 -14.10 2.54 8.98
C PHE A 35 -12.97 1.53 8.70
N SER A 36 -11.85 1.62 9.42
CA SER A 36 -10.72 0.69 9.26
C SER A 36 -11.09 -0.77 9.53
N ILE A 37 -11.90 -1.04 10.55
CA ILE A 37 -12.36 -2.39 10.88
C ILE A 37 -13.26 -2.94 9.77
N ILE A 38 -14.18 -2.12 9.24
CA ILE A 38 -15.05 -2.51 8.13
C ILE A 38 -14.22 -2.85 6.89
N VAL A 39 -13.28 -1.99 6.52
CA VAL A 39 -12.44 -2.22 5.33
C VAL A 39 -11.56 -3.46 5.52
N ILE A 40 -10.91 -3.63 6.67
CA ILE A 40 -10.14 -4.85 6.99
C ILE A 40 -11.05 -6.09 6.90
N PHE A 41 -12.25 -6.03 7.46
CA PHE A 41 -13.19 -7.15 7.43
C PHE A 41 -13.56 -7.52 6.00
N LEU A 42 -13.90 -6.54 5.15
CA LEU A 42 -14.19 -6.76 3.74
C LEU A 42 -12.99 -7.32 2.97
N SER A 43 -11.79 -6.79 3.24
CA SER A 43 -10.53 -7.28 2.67
C SER A 43 -10.27 -8.73 3.03
N LEU A 44 -10.34 -9.08 4.32
CA LEU A 44 -10.15 -10.45 4.79
C LEU A 44 -11.24 -11.38 4.26
N PHE A 45 -12.50 -10.95 4.25
CA PHE A 45 -13.60 -11.73 3.68
C PHE A 45 -13.34 -12.06 2.21
N SER A 46 -12.89 -11.09 1.41
CA SER A 46 -12.51 -11.34 0.03
C SER A 46 -11.34 -12.33 -0.09
N ILE A 47 -10.29 -12.15 0.72
CA ILE A 47 -9.11 -13.01 0.71
C ILE A 47 -9.49 -14.47 1.01
N PHE A 48 -10.34 -14.70 2.02
CA PHE A 48 -10.74 -16.06 2.38
C PHE A 48 -11.77 -16.70 1.44
N THR A 49 -12.62 -15.91 0.77
CA THR A 49 -13.67 -16.44 -0.10
C THR A 49 -13.23 -16.59 -1.56
N LYS A 50 -12.47 -15.63 -2.09
CA LYS A 50 -12.02 -15.61 -3.48
C LYS A 50 -10.55 -16.03 -3.65
N GLY A 51 -9.72 -15.89 -2.63
CA GLY A 51 -8.28 -16.12 -2.73
C GLY A 51 -7.56 -15.06 -3.57
N PHE A 52 -6.41 -15.44 -4.12
CA PHE A 52 -5.54 -14.57 -4.90
C PHE A 52 -5.43 -15.05 -6.35
N ASN A 53 -5.39 -14.10 -7.28
CA ASN A 53 -5.04 -14.36 -8.67
C ASN A 53 -3.52 -14.25 -8.83
N TRP A 54 -2.81 -15.34 -8.60
CA TRP A 54 -1.35 -15.35 -8.69
C TRP A 54 -0.88 -15.21 -10.15
N GLY A 55 0.13 -14.37 -10.33
CA GLY A 55 0.76 -14.15 -11.62
C GLY A 55 1.81 -15.17 -11.97
N LEU A 56 2.28 -15.06 -13.22
CA LEU A 56 3.18 -16.04 -13.84
C LEU A 56 4.48 -16.24 -13.06
N ASP A 57 4.98 -15.19 -12.42
CA ASP A 57 6.19 -15.22 -11.60
C ASP A 57 6.08 -16.21 -10.43
N PHE A 58 4.87 -16.46 -9.93
CA PHE A 58 4.61 -17.33 -8.80
C PHE A 58 4.14 -18.72 -9.21
N THR A 59 3.38 -18.82 -10.30
CA THR A 59 2.82 -20.10 -10.76
C THR A 59 3.73 -20.82 -11.75
N GLY A 60 4.62 -20.08 -12.44
CA GLY A 60 5.24 -20.52 -13.69
C GLY A 60 4.21 -20.71 -14.82
N GLY A 61 4.66 -20.81 -16.06
CA GLY A 61 3.78 -21.06 -17.21
C GLY A 61 4.00 -20.17 -18.41
N VAL A 62 2.99 -20.11 -19.27
CA VAL A 62 2.92 -19.21 -20.43
C VAL A 62 1.67 -18.32 -20.28
N ILE A 63 1.81 -17.01 -20.48
CA ILE A 63 0.69 -16.08 -20.67
C ILE A 63 0.73 -15.56 -22.09
N ILE A 64 -0.42 -15.59 -22.76
CA ILE A 64 -0.60 -15.01 -24.09
C ILE A 64 -1.68 -13.96 -23.99
N ASP A 65 -1.28 -12.70 -24.13
CA ASP A 65 -2.19 -11.57 -24.19
C ASP A 65 -2.66 -11.38 -25.62
N THR A 66 -3.98 -11.41 -25.79
CA THR A 66 -4.63 -11.31 -27.10
C THR A 66 -5.59 -10.12 -27.13
N HIS A 67 -5.74 -9.53 -28.31
CA HIS A 67 -6.73 -8.52 -28.62
C HIS A 67 -7.67 -9.03 -29.70
N PHE A 68 -8.95 -9.09 -29.36
CA PHE A 68 -10.04 -9.43 -30.26
C PHE A 68 -10.63 -8.15 -30.87
N SER A 69 -11.04 -8.24 -32.12
CA SER A 69 -11.73 -7.17 -32.85
C SER A 69 -13.12 -6.86 -32.27
N GLN A 70 -13.75 -7.85 -31.61
CA GLN A 70 -15.04 -7.77 -30.94
C GLN A 70 -14.91 -8.20 -29.47
N PRO A 71 -15.89 -7.87 -28.61
CA PRO A 71 -15.94 -8.40 -27.25
C PRO A 71 -15.85 -9.92 -27.25
N ALA A 72 -14.84 -10.46 -26.55
CA ALA A 72 -14.53 -11.88 -26.59
C ALA A 72 -15.47 -12.69 -25.68
N ASP A 73 -15.99 -13.80 -26.21
CA ASP A 73 -16.70 -14.80 -25.40
C ASP A 73 -15.69 -15.75 -24.74
N LEU A 74 -15.44 -15.53 -23.45
CA LEU A 74 -14.47 -16.31 -22.67
C LEU A 74 -14.80 -17.80 -22.64
N GLU A 75 -16.08 -18.17 -22.69
CA GLU A 75 -16.51 -19.56 -22.63
C GLU A 75 -16.23 -20.27 -23.95
N GLN A 76 -16.45 -19.57 -25.08
CA GLN A 76 -16.05 -20.06 -26.40
C GLN A 76 -14.52 -20.23 -26.50
N VAL A 77 -13.74 -19.23 -26.08
CA VAL A 77 -12.27 -19.31 -26.07
C VAL A 77 -11.81 -20.52 -25.24
N ARG A 78 -12.36 -20.71 -24.04
CA ARG A 78 -12.03 -21.85 -23.18
C ARG A 78 -12.43 -23.20 -23.82
N SER A 79 -13.60 -23.27 -24.44
CA SER A 79 -14.07 -24.47 -25.12
C SER A 79 -13.18 -24.86 -26.31
N THR A 80 -12.75 -23.87 -27.11
CA THR A 80 -11.84 -24.08 -28.24
C THR A 80 -10.49 -24.60 -27.78
N LEU A 81 -9.91 -24.04 -26.71
CA LEU A 81 -8.66 -24.52 -26.12
C LEU A 81 -8.80 -25.97 -25.62
N LYS A 82 -9.91 -26.29 -24.93
CA LYS A 82 -10.18 -27.64 -24.44
C LYS A 82 -10.30 -28.66 -25.57
N ASN A 83 -11.00 -28.32 -26.65
CA ASN A 83 -11.15 -29.19 -27.83
C ASN A 83 -9.82 -29.48 -28.53
N HIS A 84 -8.82 -28.61 -28.38
CA HIS A 84 -7.47 -28.79 -28.91
C HIS A 84 -6.48 -29.38 -27.88
N GLY A 85 -6.98 -29.98 -26.79
CA GLY A 85 -6.17 -30.70 -25.81
C GLY A 85 -5.57 -29.84 -24.70
N ILE A 86 -5.95 -28.56 -24.60
CA ILE A 86 -5.50 -27.65 -23.54
C ILE A 86 -6.59 -27.52 -22.47
N GLU A 87 -6.62 -28.47 -21.53
CA GLU A 87 -7.71 -28.58 -20.55
C GLU A 87 -7.61 -27.61 -19.37
N SER A 88 -6.41 -27.16 -19.03
CA SER A 88 -6.13 -26.35 -17.83
C SER A 88 -5.87 -24.86 -18.11
N ALA A 89 -6.36 -24.35 -19.23
CA ALA A 89 -6.18 -22.93 -19.58
C ALA A 89 -7.08 -22.03 -18.71
N LEU A 90 -6.47 -21.03 -18.07
CA LEU A 90 -7.19 -19.94 -17.42
C LEU A 90 -7.36 -18.82 -18.43
N VAL A 91 -8.62 -18.46 -18.71
CA VAL A 91 -8.97 -17.42 -19.67
C VAL A 91 -9.69 -16.31 -18.93
N GLN A 92 -9.16 -15.09 -19.01
CA GLN A 92 -9.67 -13.93 -18.31
C GLN A 92 -9.54 -12.66 -19.15
N THR A 93 -10.41 -11.70 -18.91
CA THR A 93 -10.38 -10.40 -19.57
C THR A 93 -9.34 -9.49 -18.94
N THR A 94 -8.55 -8.77 -19.74
CA THR A 94 -7.49 -7.86 -19.27
C THR A 94 -7.84 -6.40 -19.59
N GLY A 95 -8.49 -5.72 -18.64
CA GLY A 95 -8.83 -4.29 -18.77
C GLY A 95 -10.10 -3.98 -19.59
N SER A 96 -10.23 -4.51 -20.80
CA SER A 96 -11.40 -4.31 -21.70
C SER A 96 -11.97 -5.64 -22.17
N SER A 97 -13.27 -5.72 -22.49
CA SER A 97 -13.95 -6.94 -22.99
C SER A 97 -13.32 -7.58 -24.23
N ASN A 98 -12.49 -6.82 -24.95
CA ASN A 98 -11.80 -7.25 -26.17
C ASN A 98 -10.39 -7.79 -25.90
N ASP A 99 -9.86 -7.55 -24.70
CA ASP A 99 -8.51 -7.93 -24.32
C ASP A 99 -8.61 -9.18 -23.44
N VAL A 100 -7.96 -10.26 -23.85
CA VAL A 100 -8.04 -11.56 -23.16
C VAL A 100 -6.65 -12.10 -22.92
N ALA A 101 -6.34 -12.38 -21.66
CA ALA A 101 -5.18 -13.16 -21.26
C ALA A 101 -5.54 -14.65 -21.21
N ILE A 102 -4.76 -15.45 -21.93
CA ILE A 102 -4.82 -16.91 -21.90
C ILE A 102 -3.59 -17.42 -21.16
N ARG A 103 -3.80 -18.01 -19.98
CA ARG A 103 -2.72 -18.60 -19.18
C ARG A 103 -2.69 -20.11 -19.29
N LEU A 104 -1.51 -20.64 -19.52
CA LEU A 104 -1.23 -22.06 -19.65
C LEU A 104 -0.21 -22.51 -18.59
N PRO A 105 -0.36 -23.73 -18.05
CA PRO A 105 0.65 -24.30 -17.17
C PRO A 105 1.97 -24.51 -17.92
N ALA A 106 3.09 -24.48 -17.20
CA ALA A 106 4.44 -24.62 -17.76
C ALA A 106 4.69 -25.92 -18.54
N SER A 107 3.82 -26.92 -18.39
CA SER A 107 3.83 -28.17 -19.15
C SER A 107 3.59 -27.97 -20.65
N ALA A 108 3.00 -26.84 -21.06
CA ALA A 108 2.69 -26.50 -22.46
C ALA A 108 3.83 -25.72 -23.15
N SER A 109 5.07 -25.86 -22.68
CA SER A 109 6.22 -25.05 -23.11
C SER A 109 6.77 -25.45 -24.49
N ASP A 110 5.98 -25.27 -25.54
CA ASP A 110 6.47 -25.27 -26.93
C ASP A 110 6.77 -23.82 -27.36
N SER A 111 7.94 -23.58 -27.95
CA SER A 111 8.35 -22.29 -28.52
C SER A 111 7.34 -21.70 -29.53
N ASN A 112 6.52 -22.55 -30.15
CA ASN A 112 5.49 -22.14 -31.11
C ASN A 112 4.10 -21.93 -30.50
N ILE A 113 3.94 -22.03 -29.18
CA ILE A 113 2.62 -22.03 -28.57
C ILE A 113 1.82 -20.74 -28.84
N GLY A 114 2.50 -19.59 -28.94
CA GLY A 114 1.85 -18.33 -29.33
C GLY A 114 1.21 -18.40 -30.72
N ASN A 115 1.92 -18.95 -31.71
CA ASN A 115 1.39 -19.12 -33.07
C ASN A 115 0.28 -20.17 -33.11
N ASN A 116 0.45 -21.28 -32.39
CA ASN A 116 -0.57 -22.33 -32.29
C ASN A 116 -1.88 -21.80 -31.70
N ILE A 117 -1.81 -20.98 -30.64
CA ILE A 117 -3.01 -20.34 -30.07
C ILE A 117 -3.63 -19.36 -31.06
N LYS A 118 -2.83 -18.54 -31.75
CA LYS A 118 -3.36 -17.64 -32.77
C LYS A 118 -4.11 -18.39 -33.86
N ASP A 119 -3.55 -19.47 -34.36
CA ASP A 119 -4.18 -20.30 -35.40
C ASP A 119 -5.49 -20.93 -34.89
N MET A 120 -5.52 -21.44 -33.65
CA MET A 120 -6.73 -21.95 -33.02
C MET A 120 -7.80 -20.87 -32.83
N MET A 121 -7.40 -19.65 -32.47
CA MET A 121 -8.31 -18.54 -32.21
C MET A 121 -8.76 -17.82 -33.49
N THR A 122 -8.08 -18.00 -34.62
CA THR A 122 -8.47 -17.46 -35.93
C THR A 122 -9.86 -17.96 -36.36
N ALA A 123 -10.30 -19.10 -35.85
CA ALA A 123 -11.64 -19.63 -36.05
C ALA A 123 -12.74 -18.80 -35.36
N LEU A 124 -12.41 -18.13 -34.25
CA LEU A 124 -13.31 -17.25 -33.50
C LEU A 124 -13.23 -15.81 -34.00
N ASP A 125 -12.02 -15.33 -34.26
CA ASP A 125 -11.76 -13.99 -34.78
C ASP A 125 -10.58 -13.99 -35.74
N LYS A 126 -10.85 -13.65 -37.01
CA LYS A 126 -9.83 -13.62 -38.07
C LYS A 126 -8.79 -12.52 -37.87
N ASP A 127 -9.15 -11.45 -37.18
CA ASP A 127 -8.31 -10.27 -36.97
C ASP A 127 -7.67 -10.24 -35.58
N ILE A 128 -7.62 -11.38 -34.88
CA ILE A 128 -7.00 -11.50 -33.56
C ILE A 128 -5.51 -11.11 -33.60
N GLN A 129 -5.11 -10.28 -32.65
CA GLN A 129 -3.73 -9.85 -32.50
C GLN A 129 -3.14 -10.40 -31.20
N ILE A 130 -1.96 -11.02 -31.29
CA ILE A 130 -1.17 -11.32 -30.10
C ILE A 130 -0.45 -10.02 -29.70
N ARG A 131 -0.69 -9.54 -28.49
CA ARG A 131 -0.01 -8.36 -27.93
C ARG A 131 1.30 -8.75 -27.27
N ALA A 132 1.29 -9.80 -26.46
CA ALA A 132 2.46 -10.30 -25.75
C ALA A 132 2.39 -11.82 -25.55
N VAL A 133 3.56 -12.45 -25.51
CA VAL A 133 3.73 -13.83 -25.07
C VAL A 133 4.82 -13.82 -24.02
N GLU A 134 4.45 -14.19 -22.79
CA GLU A 134 5.36 -14.25 -21.66
C GLU A 134 5.49 -15.70 -21.21
N PHE A 135 6.73 -16.11 -20.89
CA PHE A 135 7.03 -17.46 -20.44
C PHE A 135 7.95 -17.42 -19.23
N VAL A 136 7.56 -18.13 -18.17
CA VAL A 136 8.37 -18.34 -16.98
C VAL A 136 8.49 -19.84 -16.72
N GLY A 137 9.73 -20.33 -16.72
CA GLY A 137 10.03 -21.73 -16.43
C GLY A 137 9.75 -22.08 -14.96
N PRO A 138 9.37 -23.32 -14.63
CA PRO A 138 9.01 -23.73 -13.26
C PRO A 138 10.11 -23.44 -12.22
N ASN A 139 11.37 -23.73 -12.56
CA ASN A 139 12.50 -23.52 -11.67
C ASN A 139 12.74 -22.03 -11.39
N VAL A 140 12.54 -21.18 -12.42
CA VAL A 140 12.70 -19.74 -12.29
C VAL A 140 11.56 -19.16 -11.46
N GLY A 141 10.32 -19.60 -11.67
CA GLY A 141 9.17 -19.17 -10.86
C GLY A 141 9.32 -19.52 -9.38
N GLU A 142 9.83 -20.72 -9.07
CA GLU A 142 10.11 -21.10 -7.68
C GLU A 142 11.17 -20.20 -7.03
N GLU A 143 12.27 -19.94 -7.74
CA GLU A 143 13.34 -19.05 -7.25
C GLU A 143 12.84 -17.62 -7.03
N LEU A 144 12.05 -17.09 -7.98
CA LEU A 144 11.41 -15.77 -7.89
C LEU A 144 10.46 -15.68 -6.69
N THR A 145 9.63 -16.71 -6.49
CA THR A 145 8.69 -16.80 -5.36
C THR A 145 9.43 -16.78 -4.03
N GLN A 146 10.45 -17.62 -3.88
CA GLN A 146 11.26 -17.68 -2.67
C GLN A 146 11.98 -16.35 -2.43
N GLY A 147 12.55 -15.76 -3.47
CA GLY A 147 13.18 -14.44 -3.42
C GLY A 147 12.23 -13.34 -2.93
N ALA A 148 11.00 -13.31 -3.45
CA ALA A 148 9.98 -12.36 -3.04
C ALA A 148 9.56 -12.54 -1.56
N ILE A 149 9.42 -13.79 -1.11
CA ILE A 149 9.11 -14.10 0.29
C ILE A 149 10.26 -13.64 1.20
N TYR A 150 11.51 -13.99 0.89
CA TYR A 150 12.67 -13.59 1.69
C TYR A 150 12.85 -12.08 1.73
N ALA A 151 12.70 -11.38 0.59
CA ALA A 151 12.80 -9.93 0.52
C ALA A 151 11.71 -9.24 1.37
N THR A 152 10.48 -9.74 1.31
CA THR A 152 9.35 -9.20 2.09
C THR A 152 9.57 -9.40 3.59
N LEU A 153 9.96 -10.61 4.01
CA LEU A 153 10.24 -10.91 5.41
C LEU A 153 11.42 -10.10 5.95
N ALA A 154 12.51 -10.01 5.18
CA ALA A 154 13.67 -9.20 5.54
C ALA A 154 13.28 -7.72 5.72
N THR A 155 12.48 -7.18 4.80
CA THR A 155 11.97 -5.79 4.88
C THR A 155 11.12 -5.57 6.12
N LEU A 156 10.19 -6.48 6.43
CA LEU A 156 9.37 -6.41 7.63
C LEU A 156 10.22 -6.41 8.91
N ILE A 157 11.21 -7.31 9.01
CA ILE A 157 12.10 -7.37 10.16
C ILE A 157 12.91 -6.09 10.31
N MET A 158 13.50 -5.58 9.21
CA MET A 158 14.26 -4.32 9.22
C MET A 158 13.39 -3.14 9.65
N LEU A 159 12.13 -3.09 9.21
CA LEU A 159 11.19 -2.05 9.59
C LEU A 159 10.84 -2.13 11.07
N LEU A 160 10.52 -3.33 11.58
CA LEU A 160 10.23 -3.54 13.00
C LEU A 160 11.42 -3.12 13.88
N ALA A 161 12.64 -3.51 13.49
CA ALA A 161 13.86 -3.13 14.18
C ALA A 161 14.08 -1.60 14.15
N TYR A 162 13.91 -0.97 12.99
CA TYR A 162 14.03 0.48 12.83
C TYR A 162 13.02 1.23 13.70
N VAL A 163 11.74 0.88 13.63
CA VAL A 163 10.67 1.52 14.39
C VAL A 163 10.85 1.32 15.89
N GLY A 164 11.18 0.09 16.31
CA GLY A 164 11.42 -0.26 17.71
C GLY A 164 12.62 0.47 18.32
N MET A 165 13.68 0.71 17.54
CA MET A 165 14.84 1.49 17.99
C MET A 165 14.58 3.01 17.96
N ARG A 166 13.83 3.51 16.96
CA ARG A 166 13.67 4.95 16.70
C ARG A 166 12.58 5.61 17.54
N PHE A 167 11.53 4.87 17.91
CA PHE A 167 10.33 5.39 18.57
C PHE A 167 10.02 4.69 19.90
N GLU A 168 9.21 5.37 20.71
CA GLU A 168 8.64 4.77 21.93
C GLU A 168 7.67 3.64 21.52
N TRP A 169 7.63 2.55 22.29
CA TRP A 169 6.96 1.30 21.88
C TRP A 169 5.47 1.47 21.53
N ARG A 170 4.76 2.45 22.12
CA ARG A 170 3.34 2.73 21.82
C ARG A 170 3.17 3.39 20.47
N LEU A 171 4.04 4.33 20.13
CA LEU A 171 4.11 4.91 18.78
C LEU A 171 4.53 3.83 17.78
N GLY A 172 5.51 2.99 18.16
CA GLY A 172 5.97 1.90 17.33
C GLY A 172 4.88 0.89 17.00
N LEU A 173 4.18 0.37 18.00
CA LEU A 173 3.04 -0.54 17.81
C LEU A 173 1.91 0.11 17.02
N GLY A 174 1.58 1.37 17.29
CA GLY A 174 0.59 2.11 16.52
C GLY A 174 0.95 2.19 15.03
N GLY A 175 2.22 2.51 14.73
CA GLY A 175 2.74 2.55 13.35
C GLY A 175 2.72 1.18 12.67
N ILE A 176 3.13 0.12 13.37
CA ILE A 176 3.14 -1.25 12.83
C ILE A 176 1.72 -1.73 12.51
N LEU A 177 0.76 -1.47 13.41
CA LEU A 177 -0.65 -1.85 13.18
C LEU A 177 -1.27 -1.05 12.03
N ALA A 178 -0.92 0.23 11.87
CA ALA A 178 -1.34 1.03 10.72
C ALA A 178 -0.76 0.49 9.40
N LEU A 179 0.53 0.10 9.40
CA LEU A 179 1.14 -0.53 8.23
C LEU A 179 0.50 -1.87 7.88
N ALA A 180 0.22 -2.71 8.89
CA ALA A 180 -0.49 -3.97 8.69
C ALA A 180 -1.88 -3.73 8.08
N HIS A 181 -2.61 -2.72 8.57
CA HIS A 181 -3.87 -2.28 7.97
C HIS A 181 -3.69 -1.93 6.49
N ASP A 182 -2.72 -1.09 6.13
CA ASP A 182 -2.55 -0.63 4.74
C ASP A 182 -2.22 -1.77 3.79
N VAL A 183 -1.36 -2.70 4.22
CA VAL A 183 -1.00 -3.90 3.43
C VAL A 183 -2.20 -4.83 3.27
N ILE A 184 -2.95 -5.11 4.35
CA ILE A 184 -4.16 -5.96 4.29
C ILE A 184 -5.21 -5.35 3.38
N VAL A 185 -5.43 -4.04 3.47
CA VAL A 185 -6.40 -3.34 2.63
C VAL A 185 -5.99 -3.43 1.16
N THR A 186 -4.72 -3.16 0.85
CA THR A 186 -4.20 -3.21 -0.54
C THR A 186 -4.33 -4.61 -1.12
N ILE A 187 -3.86 -5.64 -0.40
CA ILE A 187 -3.99 -7.04 -0.81
C ILE A 187 -5.46 -7.48 -0.94
N GLY A 188 -6.31 -7.02 -0.02
CA GLY A 188 -7.74 -7.32 -0.04
C GLY A 188 -8.48 -6.75 -1.24
N VAL A 189 -8.13 -5.54 -1.69
CA VAL A 189 -8.69 -4.96 -2.92
C VAL A 189 -8.27 -5.76 -4.15
N PHE A 190 -7.00 -6.20 -4.21
CA PHE A 190 -6.52 -7.07 -5.29
C PHE A 190 -7.25 -8.41 -5.32
N SER A 191 -7.45 -9.04 -4.16
CA SER A 191 -8.29 -10.23 -4.03
C SER A 191 -9.74 -9.96 -4.46
N PHE A 192 -10.32 -8.81 -4.09
CA PHE A 192 -11.71 -8.51 -4.40
C PHE A 192 -11.94 -8.33 -5.90
N LEU A 193 -11.05 -7.58 -6.55
CA LEU A 193 -11.09 -7.30 -7.98
C LEU A 193 -10.51 -8.43 -8.83
N GLN A 194 -9.93 -9.46 -8.21
CA GLN A 194 -9.27 -10.58 -8.90
C GLN A 194 -8.15 -10.12 -9.85
N ILE A 195 -7.45 -9.06 -9.46
CA ILE A 195 -6.31 -8.52 -10.21
C ILE A 195 -5.08 -9.39 -9.92
N GLU A 196 -4.27 -9.58 -10.95
CA GLU A 196 -3.06 -10.39 -10.89
C GLU A 196 -2.04 -9.83 -9.88
N ILE A 197 -1.50 -10.73 -9.05
CA ILE A 197 -0.40 -10.48 -8.12
C ILE A 197 0.87 -11.08 -8.72
N ASP A 198 1.75 -10.22 -9.20
CA ASP A 198 3.06 -10.51 -9.80
C ASP A 198 4.20 -9.92 -8.94
N LEU A 199 5.45 -10.01 -9.39
CA LEU A 199 6.57 -9.40 -8.67
C LEU A 199 6.50 -7.87 -8.65
N THR A 200 5.90 -7.26 -9.67
CA THR A 200 5.74 -5.79 -9.69
C THR A 200 4.79 -5.34 -8.58
N PHE A 201 3.71 -6.08 -8.32
CA PHE A 201 2.85 -5.86 -7.16
C PHE A 201 3.63 -5.96 -5.84
N VAL A 202 4.49 -6.96 -5.67
CA VAL A 202 5.32 -7.08 -4.45
C VAL A 202 6.19 -5.83 -4.27
N ALA A 203 6.88 -5.38 -5.33
CA ALA A 203 7.67 -4.15 -5.29
C ALA A 203 6.81 -2.91 -4.94
N ALA A 204 5.58 -2.83 -5.44
CA ALA A 204 4.64 -1.77 -5.08
C ALA A 204 4.27 -1.81 -3.59
N ILE A 205 4.00 -2.99 -3.02
CA ILE A 205 3.70 -3.15 -1.59
C ILE A 205 4.87 -2.69 -0.73
N LEU A 206 6.11 -3.10 -1.05
CA LEU A 206 7.29 -2.62 -0.32
C LEU A 206 7.42 -1.08 -0.39
N THR A 207 7.09 -0.49 -1.54
CA THR A 207 7.09 0.97 -1.74
C THR A 207 6.01 1.65 -0.88
N VAL A 208 4.79 1.10 -0.86
CA VAL A 208 3.68 1.59 -0.03
C VAL A 208 4.05 1.56 1.44
N VAL A 209 4.67 0.47 1.92
CA VAL A 209 5.13 0.34 3.31
C VAL A 209 6.11 1.46 3.66
N GLY A 210 7.08 1.75 2.78
CA GLY A 210 8.00 2.87 2.97
C GLY A 210 7.30 4.23 3.01
N TYR A 211 6.31 4.44 2.13
CA TYR A 211 5.56 5.69 2.05
C TYR A 211 4.68 5.93 3.29
N SER A 212 3.89 4.93 3.69
CA SER A 212 3.03 5.00 4.88
C SER A 212 3.84 5.15 6.17
N LEU A 213 4.99 4.47 6.25
CA LEU A 213 5.93 4.64 7.36
C LEU A 213 6.46 6.08 7.42
N ASN A 214 6.87 6.66 6.29
CA ASN A 214 7.39 8.02 6.23
C ASN A 214 6.39 9.05 6.79
N ASP A 215 5.10 8.94 6.43
CA ASP A 215 4.06 9.82 6.97
C ASP A 215 3.87 9.64 8.48
N SER A 216 3.86 8.39 8.96
CA SER A 216 3.77 8.07 10.39
C SER A 216 4.96 8.64 11.18
N ILE A 217 6.18 8.55 10.63
CA ILE A 217 7.42 9.10 11.24
C ILE A 217 7.31 10.61 11.44
N VAL A 218 6.84 11.34 10.42
CA VAL A 218 6.70 12.82 10.50
C VAL A 218 5.70 13.21 11.58
N VAL A 219 4.57 12.51 11.67
CA VAL A 219 3.56 12.74 12.72
C VAL A 219 4.14 12.40 14.10
N PHE A 220 4.81 11.26 14.25
CA PHE A 220 5.38 10.82 15.51
C PHE A 220 6.45 11.76 16.03
N ASP A 221 7.36 12.22 15.16
CA ASP A 221 8.39 13.18 15.56
C ASP A 221 7.77 14.51 15.99
N ARG A 222 6.74 14.98 15.29
CA ARG A 222 6.04 16.22 15.70
C ARG A 222 5.33 16.06 17.04
N VAL A 223 4.68 14.92 17.27
CA VAL A 223 4.04 14.58 18.54
C VAL A 223 5.07 14.57 19.67
N ARG A 224 6.21 13.89 19.48
CA ARG A 224 7.31 13.85 20.46
C ARG A 224 7.86 15.24 20.77
N GLU A 225 8.08 16.06 19.73
CA GLU A 225 8.54 17.44 19.87
C GLU A 225 7.56 18.27 20.70
N ASN A 226 6.27 18.20 20.38
CA ASN A 226 5.23 18.97 21.05
C ASN A 226 4.99 18.51 22.50
N PHE A 227 5.09 17.21 22.81
CA PHE A 227 5.06 16.73 24.19
C PHE A 227 6.20 17.29 25.05
N ARG A 228 7.37 17.55 24.46
CA ARG A 228 8.51 18.16 25.16
C ARG A 228 8.34 19.67 25.33
N LYS A 229 7.77 20.37 24.33
CA LYS A 229 7.61 21.84 24.31
C LYS A 229 6.37 22.31 25.09
N ILE A 230 5.23 21.64 24.95
CA ILE A 230 3.94 22.08 25.48
C ILE A 230 3.70 21.41 26.84
N ARG A 231 3.70 22.21 27.92
CA ARG A 231 3.65 21.65 29.29
C ARG A 231 2.26 21.55 29.91
N ARG A 232 1.32 22.42 29.51
CA ARG A 232 0.05 22.67 30.23
C ARG A 232 -1.20 22.15 29.51
N LEU A 233 -1.05 21.37 28.45
CA LEU A 233 -2.18 20.82 27.68
C LEU A 233 -2.27 19.31 27.87
N ARG A 234 -3.49 18.77 27.69
CA ARG A 234 -3.76 17.33 27.71
C ARG A 234 -3.14 16.66 26.49
N SER A 235 -2.77 15.38 26.61
CA SER A 235 -2.18 14.57 25.53
C SER A 235 -3.02 14.58 24.25
N GLU A 236 -4.35 14.54 24.36
CA GLU A 236 -5.26 14.65 23.20
C GLU A 236 -5.10 15.98 22.46
N GLU A 237 -4.99 17.10 23.19
CA GLU A 237 -4.83 18.43 22.60
C GLU A 237 -3.46 18.57 21.94
N ILE A 238 -2.40 18.03 22.56
CA ILE A 238 -1.05 18.00 22.00
C ILE A 238 -1.02 17.20 20.69
N ILE A 239 -1.72 16.06 20.62
CA ILE A 239 -1.83 15.26 19.41
C ILE A 239 -2.58 16.03 18.30
N ASN A 240 -3.73 16.64 18.62
CA ASN A 240 -4.48 17.43 17.64
C ASN A 240 -3.67 18.61 17.08
N ILE A 241 -2.89 19.29 17.94
CA ILE A 241 -1.96 20.36 17.52
C ILE A 241 -0.89 19.80 16.58
N SER A 242 -0.28 18.67 16.94
CA SER A 242 0.75 18.01 16.14
C SER A 242 0.24 17.62 14.76
N LEU A 243 -0.92 16.97 14.70
CA LEU A 243 -1.57 16.56 13.45
C LEU A 243 -1.92 17.77 12.56
N THR A 244 -2.46 18.84 13.16
CA THR A 244 -2.77 20.07 12.42
C THR A 244 -1.51 20.72 11.83
N GLN A 245 -0.38 20.65 12.54
CA GLN A 245 0.89 21.22 12.08
C GLN A 245 1.52 20.41 10.94
N THR A 246 1.38 19.08 10.94
CA THR A 246 1.94 18.21 9.89
C THR A 246 1.04 18.06 8.67
N LEU A 247 -0.27 18.32 8.81
CA LEU A 247 -1.27 18.06 7.78
C LEU A 247 -0.89 18.60 6.38
N SER A 248 -0.44 19.86 6.28
CA SER A 248 -0.07 20.42 4.97
C SER A 248 1.06 19.68 4.30
N ARG A 249 2.06 19.22 5.06
CA ARG A 249 3.19 18.49 4.51
C ARG A 249 2.71 17.13 4.01
N THR A 250 2.01 16.38 4.86
CA THR A 250 1.47 15.05 4.57
C THR A 250 0.54 15.07 3.36
N LEU A 251 -0.37 16.05 3.28
CA LEU A 251 -1.26 16.18 2.13
C LEU A 251 -0.52 16.56 0.84
N MET A 252 0.46 17.48 0.91
CA MET A 252 1.22 17.88 -0.28
C MET A 252 2.08 16.74 -0.82
N THR A 253 2.75 15.99 0.05
CA THR A 253 3.50 14.80 -0.37
C THR A 253 2.57 13.77 -1.00
N SER A 254 1.41 13.52 -0.38
CA SER A 254 0.46 12.51 -0.86
C SER A 254 -0.20 12.91 -2.18
N ILE A 255 -0.66 14.15 -2.32
CA ILE A 255 -1.31 14.62 -3.54
C ILE A 255 -0.33 14.65 -4.72
N THR A 256 0.91 15.10 -4.49
CA THR A 256 1.92 15.16 -5.56
C THR A 256 2.33 13.78 -6.05
N THR A 257 2.49 12.80 -5.15
CA THR A 257 2.76 11.42 -5.57
C THR A 257 1.55 10.76 -6.20
N LEU A 258 0.36 10.95 -5.64
CA LEU A 258 -0.89 10.43 -6.21
C LEU A 258 -1.12 10.96 -7.62
N PHE A 259 -0.77 12.22 -7.91
CA PHE A 259 -0.89 12.77 -9.27
C PHE A 259 -0.04 12.00 -10.29
N VAL A 260 1.20 11.65 -9.94
CA VAL A 260 2.07 10.82 -10.79
C VAL A 260 1.51 9.41 -10.92
N VAL A 261 1.07 8.81 -9.81
CA VAL A 261 0.50 7.46 -9.79
C VAL A 261 -0.78 7.38 -10.62
N PHE A 262 -1.65 8.39 -10.56
CA PHE A 262 -2.82 8.49 -11.43
C PHE A 262 -2.44 8.53 -12.90
N SER A 263 -1.39 9.28 -13.26
CA SER A 263 -0.89 9.30 -14.63
C SER A 263 -0.39 7.91 -15.06
N LEU A 264 0.35 7.21 -14.19
CA LEU A 264 0.78 5.83 -14.46
C LEU A 264 -0.41 4.86 -14.60
N LEU A 265 -1.47 5.02 -13.81
CA LEU A 265 -2.64 4.15 -13.88
C LEU A 265 -3.40 4.28 -15.21
N PHE A 266 -3.56 5.52 -15.71
CA PHE A 266 -4.33 5.77 -16.94
C PHE A 266 -3.50 5.65 -18.22
N PHE A 267 -2.20 6.00 -18.17
CA PHE A 267 -1.34 6.05 -19.36
C PHE A 267 -0.24 4.99 -19.38
N GLY A 268 -0.06 4.22 -18.31
CA GLY A 268 1.03 3.25 -18.17
C GLY A 268 0.84 1.94 -18.92
N GLY A 269 -0.41 1.58 -19.25
CA GLY A 269 -0.75 0.32 -19.92
C GLY A 269 -0.79 -0.89 -18.98
N PRO A 270 -1.07 -2.10 -19.54
CA PRO A 270 -1.35 -3.29 -18.74
C PRO A 270 -0.18 -3.74 -17.84
N SER A 271 1.05 -3.67 -18.34
CA SER A 271 2.24 -4.18 -17.64
C SER A 271 2.57 -3.47 -16.32
N ILE A 272 2.10 -2.24 -16.11
CA ILE A 272 2.30 -1.50 -14.84
C ILE A 272 0.98 -1.13 -14.16
N TYR A 273 -0.13 -1.70 -14.63
CA TYR A 273 -1.45 -1.45 -14.07
C TYR A 273 -1.54 -1.94 -12.62
N SER A 274 -1.15 -3.19 -12.36
CA SER A 274 -1.10 -3.75 -10.99
C SER A 274 -0.19 -2.94 -10.07
N PHE A 275 1.00 -2.58 -10.54
CA PHE A 275 1.94 -1.73 -9.79
C PHE A 275 1.33 -0.38 -9.40
N SER A 276 0.79 0.36 -10.38
CA SER A 276 0.24 1.69 -10.17
C SER A 276 -1.03 1.69 -9.32
N LEU A 277 -1.91 0.69 -9.49
CA LEU A 277 -3.10 0.54 -8.67
C LEU A 277 -2.76 0.23 -7.21
N ALA A 278 -1.76 -0.63 -6.96
CA ALA A 278 -1.29 -0.93 -5.61
C ALA A 278 -0.73 0.31 -4.91
N LEU A 279 0.06 1.13 -5.63
CA LEU A 279 0.53 2.42 -5.11
C LEU A 279 -0.62 3.38 -4.83
N LEU A 280 -1.62 3.48 -5.71
CA LEU A 280 -2.77 4.37 -5.55
C LEU A 280 -3.53 4.06 -4.26
N ILE A 281 -3.88 2.79 -4.07
CA ILE A 281 -4.61 2.32 -2.89
C ILE A 281 -3.75 2.49 -1.65
N GLY A 282 -2.50 2.02 -1.71
CA GLY A 282 -1.60 2.02 -0.57
C GLY A 282 -1.26 3.42 -0.06
N ILE A 283 -0.96 4.37 -0.96
CA ILE A 283 -0.71 5.77 -0.57
C ILE A 283 -1.99 6.39 0.00
N GLY A 284 -3.14 6.18 -0.66
CA GLY A 284 -4.42 6.72 -0.19
C GLY A 284 -4.79 6.25 1.23
N PHE A 285 -4.70 4.96 1.50
CA PHE A 285 -4.96 4.41 2.83
C PHE A 285 -3.85 4.73 3.83
N GLY A 286 -2.58 4.81 3.40
CA GLY A 286 -1.45 5.17 4.26
C GLY A 286 -1.52 6.59 4.81
N THR A 287 -1.90 7.56 3.98
CA THR A 287 -2.15 8.94 4.43
C THR A 287 -3.24 8.97 5.51
N TYR A 288 -4.30 8.20 5.31
CA TYR A 288 -5.40 8.08 6.27
C TYR A 288 -4.99 7.36 7.56
N SER A 289 -4.27 6.25 7.45
CA SER A 289 -3.92 5.38 8.58
C SER A 289 -2.93 6.06 9.52
N SER A 290 -1.98 6.86 9.01
CA SER A 290 -1.05 7.63 9.85
C SER A 290 -1.78 8.62 10.79
N ILE A 291 -2.89 9.19 10.35
CA ILE A 291 -3.69 10.18 11.10
C ILE A 291 -4.73 9.51 12.02
N PHE A 292 -5.45 8.50 11.53
CA PHE A 292 -6.62 7.94 12.24
C PHE A 292 -6.39 6.57 12.87
N VAL A 293 -5.34 5.86 12.49
CA VAL A 293 -5.01 4.53 13.05
C VAL A 293 -3.76 4.64 13.93
N ALA A 294 -2.63 5.04 13.36
CA ALA A 294 -1.33 4.96 14.02
C ALA A 294 -1.27 5.77 15.33
N ILE A 295 -1.50 7.08 15.25
CA ILE A 295 -1.44 7.95 16.43
C ILE A 295 -2.62 7.77 17.37
N ALA A 296 -3.78 7.40 16.83
CA ALA A 296 -4.96 7.13 17.64
C ALA A 296 -4.74 5.90 18.52
N LEU A 297 -4.17 4.82 17.96
CA LEU A 297 -3.85 3.61 18.71
C LEU A 297 -2.79 3.91 19.78
N ALA A 298 -1.76 4.67 19.43
CA ALA A 298 -0.76 5.11 20.41
C ALA A 298 -1.43 5.86 21.58
N PHE A 299 -2.37 6.78 21.30
CA PHE A 299 -3.13 7.48 22.33
C PHE A 299 -3.94 6.54 23.23
N ASP A 300 -4.64 5.56 22.65
CA ASP A 300 -5.44 4.60 23.41
C ASP A 300 -4.56 3.64 24.24
N PHE A 301 -3.30 3.39 23.83
CA PHE A 301 -2.26 2.80 24.68
C PHE A 301 -1.72 3.74 25.77
N ARG A 302 -2.47 4.80 26.10
CA ARG A 302 -2.17 5.80 27.13
C ARG A 302 -0.88 6.54 26.86
N LEU A 303 -0.65 6.97 25.61
CA LEU A 303 0.47 7.86 25.31
C LEU A 303 0.37 9.13 26.16
N ASP A 304 1.37 9.33 27.01
CA ASP A 304 1.44 10.48 27.90
C ASP A 304 2.82 11.12 27.86
N ARG A 305 2.88 12.38 28.28
CA ARG A 305 4.06 13.22 28.26
C ARG A 305 5.24 12.61 28.99
N GLU A 306 5.01 11.92 30.11
CA GLU A 306 6.06 11.30 30.93
C GLU A 306 6.91 10.31 30.13
N HIS A 307 6.32 9.65 29.13
CA HIS A 307 6.99 8.68 28.26
C HIS A 307 7.90 9.34 27.21
N MET A 308 7.79 10.66 27.03
CA MET A 308 8.52 11.44 26.02
C MET A 308 9.63 12.31 26.59
N LEU A 309 9.68 12.43 27.92
CA LEU A 309 10.71 13.14 28.65
C LEU A 309 11.89 12.19 28.91
N ILE A 310 13.10 12.65 28.59
CA ILE A 310 14.31 11.96 29.02
C ILE A 310 14.38 12.18 30.54
N LYS A 311 14.31 11.11 31.34
CA LYS A 311 14.60 11.22 32.78
C LYS A 311 16.02 11.77 32.89
N VAL A 312 16.15 13.00 33.38
CA VAL A 312 17.45 13.52 33.78
C VAL A 312 17.87 12.62 34.93
N VAL A 313 18.90 11.80 34.71
CA VAL A 313 19.56 11.11 35.81
C VAL A 313 20.13 12.23 36.67
N GLU A 314 19.52 12.44 37.84
CA GLU A 314 20.13 13.27 38.88
C GLU A 314 21.52 12.68 39.07
N LYS A 315 22.57 13.42 38.67
CA LYS A 315 23.91 13.09 39.11
C LYS A 315 23.80 13.18 40.62
N GLU A 316 23.88 12.04 41.30
CA GLU A 316 24.13 12.03 42.74
C GLU A 316 25.25 13.04 42.96
N GLU A 317 24.93 14.11 43.69
CA GLU A 317 25.94 14.97 44.26
C GLU A 317 26.84 14.02 45.04
N PHE A 318 27.99 13.68 44.45
CA PHE A 318 29.12 13.20 45.22
C PHE A 318 29.36 14.32 46.22
N GLN A 319 28.78 14.15 47.40
CA GLN A 319 29.00 14.97 48.56
C GLN A 319 30.52 15.09 48.68
N GLU A 320 31.03 16.30 48.45
CA GLU A 320 32.30 16.73 49.01
C GLU A 320 32.18 16.56 50.53
N GLY A 321 32.58 15.37 50.98
CA GLY A 321 32.61 14.98 52.38
C GLY A 321 34.06 14.78 52.80
N LEU A 322 34.67 15.88 53.24
CA LEU A 322 35.81 16.01 54.17
C LEU A 322 37.20 15.48 53.74
#